data_AF-A0A068VN16-F1
#
_entry.id   AF-A0A068VN16-F1
#
_cell.length_a   1.000
_cell.length_b   1.000
_cell.length_c   1.000
_cell.angle_alpha   90.00
_cell.angle_beta   90.00
_cell.angle_gamma   90.00
#
_symmetry.space_group_name_H-M   'P 1'
#
loop_
_entity.id
_entity.type
_entity.pdbx_description
1 polymer ?
#
loop_
_entity_poly.entity_id
_entity_poly.type
_entity_poly.pdbx_seq_one_letter_code
_entity_poly.pdbx_strand_id
1 'polypeptide(L)'
;MEVIDVLRMNGGIGDTSYANNSLVQQKVILMTRPITEAAITDLYCSLFPKSISIADLGCSSGPNTFLAVSELIKTVDKKRKILGQKSPEYHVYLNDLPSNDFNTIFKSVPRFQENLKMQMESEFGPCVFA
;
A
#
# COMPACT_ATOMS: atom_id res chain seq x y z
N MET A 1 19.73 -16.61 -19.39
CA MET A 1 18.50 -15.89 -18.99
C MET A 1 18.62 -15.67 -17.51
N GLU A 2 18.72 -14.42 -17.05
CA GLU A 2 18.84 -14.15 -15.63
C GLU A 2 17.48 -14.26 -14.96
N VAL A 3 17.41 -14.78 -13.73
CA VAL A 3 16.15 -15.01 -13.03
C VAL A 3 15.35 -13.71 -12.87
N ILE A 4 16.05 -12.60 -12.66
CA ILE A 4 15.45 -11.27 -12.48
C ILE A 4 14.67 -10.78 -13.70
N ASP A 5 14.99 -11.28 -14.89
CA ASP A 5 14.37 -10.85 -16.14
C ASP A 5 13.02 -11.54 -16.39
N VAL A 6 12.77 -12.67 -15.71
CA VAL A 6 11.64 -13.57 -16.02
C VAL A 6 10.71 -13.77 -14.86
N LEU A 7 11.25 -13.74 -13.64
CA LEU A 7 10.47 -13.99 -12.44
C LEU A 7 9.55 -12.79 -12.19
N ARG A 8 8.26 -13.00 -12.40
CA ARG A 8 7.19 -12.05 -12.07
C ARG A 8 5.86 -12.79 -11.99
N MET A 9 4.86 -12.12 -11.42
CA MET A 9 3.48 -12.58 -11.51
C MET A 9 2.87 -12.24 -12.87
N ASN A 10 1.78 -12.93 -13.23
CA ASN A 10 1.04 -12.62 -14.45
C ASN A 10 0.47 -11.20 -14.37
N GLY A 11 0.98 -10.29 -15.21
CA GLY A 11 0.52 -8.90 -15.29
C GLY A 11 -0.87 -8.74 -15.92
N GLY A 12 -1.32 -7.49 -16.00
CA GLY A 12 -2.62 -7.11 -16.56
C GLY A 12 -3.82 -7.35 -15.63
N ILE A 13 -5.02 -7.26 -16.23
CA ILE A 13 -6.32 -7.31 -15.53
C ILE A 13 -7.27 -8.40 -16.09
N GLY A 14 -6.74 -9.31 -16.91
CA GLY A 14 -7.52 -10.41 -17.50
C GLY A 14 -7.77 -11.56 -16.54
N ASP A 15 -8.53 -12.57 -16.97
CA ASP A 15 -8.98 -13.67 -16.12
C ASP A 15 -7.84 -14.52 -15.53
N THR A 16 -6.67 -14.57 -16.17
CA THR A 16 -5.48 -15.30 -15.70
C THR A 16 -4.43 -14.40 -15.04
N SER A 17 -4.74 -13.10 -14.90
CA SER A 17 -3.84 -12.14 -14.25
C SER A 17 -3.75 -12.39 -12.74
N TYR A 18 -2.63 -11.99 -12.16
CA TYR A 18 -2.45 -12.01 -10.72
C TYR A 18 -3.47 -11.14 -9.99
N ALA A 19 -3.86 -10.00 -10.58
CA ALA A 19 -4.87 -9.12 -10.02
C ALA A 19 -6.19 -9.86 -9.70
N ASN A 20 -6.59 -10.82 -10.55
CA ASN A 20 -7.82 -11.61 -10.38
C ASN A 20 -7.62 -12.96 -9.70
N ASN A 21 -6.37 -13.40 -9.46
CA ASN A 21 -6.06 -14.74 -8.93
C ASN A 21 -5.20 -14.72 -7.66
N SER A 22 -5.21 -13.63 -6.90
CA SER A 22 -4.34 -13.42 -5.72
C SER A 22 -5.09 -13.38 -4.38
N LEU A 23 -6.23 -14.07 -4.29
CA LEU A 23 -7.08 -14.11 -3.09
C LEU A 23 -6.40 -14.72 -1.86
N VAL A 24 -5.50 -15.68 -2.06
CA VAL A 24 -4.75 -16.29 -0.93
C VAL A 24 -3.83 -15.26 -0.31
N GLN A 25 -3.07 -14.53 -1.12
CA GLN A 25 -2.17 -13.47 -0.68
C GLN A 25 -2.95 -12.33 -0.03
N GLN A 26 -4.12 -11.97 -0.58
CA GLN A 26 -5.02 -10.99 0.03
C GLN A 26 -5.45 -11.42 1.45
N LYS A 27 -5.82 -12.69 1.64
CA LYS A 27 -6.16 -13.23 2.96
C LYS A 27 -4.96 -13.16 3.92
N VAL A 28 -3.76 -13.50 3.45
CA VAL A 28 -2.54 -13.41 4.27
C VAL A 28 -2.31 -11.98 4.76
N ILE A 29 -2.41 -10.98 3.88
CA ILE A 29 -2.29 -9.56 4.26
C ILE A 29 -3.28 -9.21 5.39
N LEU A 30 -4.54 -9.62 5.24
CA LEU A 30 -5.58 -9.37 6.26
C LEU A 30 -5.31 -10.11 7.58
N MET A 31 -4.82 -11.36 7.53
CA MET A 31 -4.44 -12.10 8.74
C MET A 31 -3.27 -11.45 9.49
N THR A 32 -2.33 -10.86 8.75
CA THR A 32 -1.16 -10.18 9.34
C THR A 32 -1.46 -8.75 9.80
N ARG A 33 -2.65 -8.21 9.52
CA ARG A 33 -3.03 -6.83 9.86
C ARG A 33 -2.78 -6.46 11.33
N PRO A 34 -3.13 -7.27 12.35
CA PRO A 34 -2.90 -6.87 13.74
C PRO A 34 -1.41 -6.61 14.05
N ILE A 35 -0.50 -7.31 13.37
CA ILE A 35 0.95 -7.16 13.54
C ILE A 35 1.41 -5.85 12.92
N THR A 36 0.97 -5.55 11.69
CA THR A 36 1.34 -4.32 10.99
C THR A 36 0.73 -3.08 11.65
N GLU A 37 -0.51 -3.17 12.14
CA GLU A 37 -1.18 -2.10 12.89
C GLU A 37 -0.44 -1.74 14.19
N ALA A 38 0.03 -2.74 14.94
CA ALA A 38 0.82 -2.53 16.14
C ALA A 38 2.14 -1.82 15.81
N ALA A 39 2.89 -2.34 14.83
CA ALA A 39 4.18 -1.78 14.44
C ALA A 39 4.10 -0.32 13.97
N ILE A 40 3.13 0.02 13.12
CA ILE A 40 2.98 1.39 12.62
C ILE A 40 2.45 2.34 13.70
N THR A 41 1.60 1.85 14.61
CA THR A 41 1.16 2.62 15.78
C THR A 41 2.34 2.99 16.65
N ASP A 42 3.20 2.02 16.97
CA ASP A 42 4.36 2.24 17.84
C ASP A 42 5.35 3.22 17.19
N LEU A 43 5.61 3.07 15.88
CA LEU A 43 6.44 4.00 15.12
C LEU A 43 5.88 5.43 15.17
N TYR A 44 4.59 5.59 14.88
CA TYR A 44 3.94 6.90 14.83
C TYR A 44 3.93 7.59 16.19
N CYS A 45 3.54 6.86 17.25
CA CYS A 45 3.47 7.39 18.61
C CYS A 45 4.84 7.70 19.21
N SER A 46 5.91 7.05 18.72
CA SER A 46 7.27 7.31 19.22
C SER A 46 7.91 8.54 18.58
N LEU A 47 7.59 8.83 17.31
CA LEU A 47 8.31 9.83 16.52
C LEU A 47 7.49 11.07 16.17
N PHE A 48 6.15 10.98 16.19
CA PHE A 48 5.24 12.02 15.69
C PHE A 48 5.70 12.64 14.35
N PRO A 49 5.97 11.79 13.34
CA PRO A 49 6.64 12.24 12.13
C PRO A 49 5.74 13.19 11.32
N LYS A 50 6.36 14.14 10.62
CA LYS A 50 5.66 14.98 9.61
C LYS A 50 5.46 14.26 8.28
N SER A 51 6.29 13.25 8.00
CA SER A 51 6.26 12.45 6.78
C SER A 51 6.54 10.98 7.12
N ILE A 52 5.84 10.05 6.47
CA ILE A 52 6.02 8.62 6.61
C ILE A 52 6.31 8.02 5.24
N SER A 53 7.42 7.30 5.14
CA SER A 53 7.76 6.52 3.96
C SER A 53 7.37 5.06 4.17
N ILE A 54 6.62 4.50 3.24
CA ILE A 54 6.15 3.11 3.22
C ILE A 54 6.72 2.47 1.97
N ALA A 55 7.42 1.34 2.10
CA ALA A 55 7.91 0.58 0.95
C ALA A 55 7.29 -0.82 0.96
N ASP A 56 6.67 -1.20 -0.16
CA ASP A 56 6.19 -2.57 -0.39
C ASP A 56 7.17 -3.30 -1.33
N LEU A 57 7.81 -4.33 -0.80
CA LEU A 57 8.88 -5.06 -1.48
C LEU A 57 8.34 -6.38 -2.05
N GLY A 58 8.24 -6.46 -3.37
CA GLY A 58 7.52 -7.53 -4.07
C GLY A 58 6.03 -7.18 -4.26
N CYS A 59 5.76 -5.96 -4.73
CA CYS A 59 4.40 -5.41 -4.84
C CYS A 59 3.52 -6.10 -5.91
N SER A 60 4.13 -6.86 -6.83
CA SER A 60 3.47 -7.53 -7.96
C SER A 60 2.67 -6.54 -8.82
N SER A 61 1.57 -6.93 -9.45
CA SER A 61 0.77 -6.10 -10.37
C SER A 61 -0.73 -6.11 -10.03
N GLY A 62 -1.08 -6.31 -8.76
CA GLY A 62 -2.45 -6.53 -8.30
C GLY A 62 -2.91 -5.58 -7.19
N PRO A 63 -4.17 -5.68 -6.74
CA PRO A 63 -4.76 -4.77 -5.76
C PRO A 63 -4.19 -4.94 -4.34
N ASN A 64 -3.43 -6.01 -4.10
CA ASN A 64 -2.94 -6.39 -2.78
C ASN A 64 -1.96 -5.37 -2.17
N THR A 65 -1.10 -4.76 -2.99
CA THR A 65 -0.17 -3.72 -2.51
C THR A 65 -0.94 -2.51 -1.95
N PHE A 66 -2.00 -2.09 -2.65
CA PHE A 66 -2.87 -1.01 -2.23
C PHE A 66 -3.65 -1.34 -0.96
N LEU A 67 -4.08 -2.59 -0.79
CA LEU A 67 -4.71 -3.03 0.46
C LEU A 67 -3.75 -2.85 1.64
N ALA A 68 -2.53 -3.38 1.54
CA ALA A 68 -1.53 -3.28 2.60
C ALA A 68 -1.20 -1.82 2.97
N VAL A 69 -0.94 -0.99 1.96
CA VAL A 69 -0.67 0.45 2.15
C VAL A 69 -1.86 1.16 2.78
N SER A 70 -3.08 0.88 2.33
CA SER A 70 -4.29 1.54 2.86
C SER A 70 -4.53 1.25 4.34
N GLU A 71 -4.28 0.02 4.79
CA GLU A 71 -4.44 -0.33 6.20
C GLU A 71 -3.45 0.46 7.06
N LEU A 72 -2.18 0.56 6.66
CA LEU A 72 -1.16 1.35 7.38
C LEU A 72 -1.56 2.83 7.49
N ILE A 73 -1.97 3.44 6.39
CA ILE A 73 -2.38 4.86 6.36
C ILE A 73 -3.59 5.08 7.27
N LYS A 74 -4.59 4.19 7.23
CA LYS A 74 -5.78 4.27 8.09
C LYS A 74 -5.43 4.12 9.57
N THR A 75 -4.48 3.25 9.92
CA THR A 75 -4.03 3.10 11.30
C THR A 75 -3.41 4.39 11.82
N VAL A 76 -2.51 5.00 11.03
CA VAL A 76 -1.90 6.29 11.37
C VAL A 76 -2.97 7.37 11.49
N ASP A 77 -3.90 7.43 10.54
CA ASP A 77 -5.00 8.40 10.53
C ASP A 77 -5.88 8.30 11.79
N LYS A 78 -6.22 7.08 12.20
CA LYS A 78 -6.96 6.84 13.43
C LYS A 78 -6.18 7.30 14.66
N LYS A 79 -4.88 7.00 14.72
CA LYS A 79 -4.02 7.36 15.86
C LYS A 79 -3.80 8.86 15.98
N ARG A 80 -3.50 9.56 14.88
CA ARG A 80 -3.36 11.02 14.89
C ARG A 80 -4.63 11.71 15.39
N LYS A 81 -5.82 11.21 15.02
CA LYS A 81 -7.10 11.80 15.40
C LYS A 81 -7.32 11.72 16.90
N ILE A 82 -7.03 10.55 17.49
CA ILE A 82 -7.07 10.34 18.94
C ILE A 82 -6.10 11.28 19.66
N LEU A 83 -4.92 11.52 19.09
CA LEU A 83 -3.86 12.33 19.68
C LEU A 83 -3.96 13.84 19.34
N GLY A 84 -4.98 14.25 18.58
CA GLY A 84 -5.14 15.64 18.12
C GLY A 84 -4.02 16.14 17.21
N GLN A 85 -3.33 15.23 16.51
CA GLN A 85 -2.19 15.53 15.65
C GLN A 85 -2.62 15.78 14.20
N LYS A 86 -1.80 16.59 13.49
CA LYS A 86 -1.95 16.78 12.04
C LYS A 86 -1.61 15.50 11.29
N SER A 87 -2.19 15.35 10.11
CA SER A 87 -1.89 14.21 9.24
C SER A 87 -0.49 14.36 8.64
N PRO A 88 0.35 13.32 8.69
CA PRO A 88 1.64 13.34 8.02
C PRO A 88 1.48 13.23 6.50
N GLU A 89 2.51 13.62 5.77
CA GLU A 89 2.68 13.28 4.37
C GLU A 89 3.05 11.80 4.22
N TYR A 90 2.54 11.14 3.19
CA TYR A 90 2.81 9.72 2.92
C TYR A 90 3.57 9.59 1.60
N HIS A 91 4.71 8.91 1.64
CA HIS A 91 5.49 8.52 0.47
C HIS A 91 5.46 7.01 0.34
N VAL A 92 4.82 6.50 -0.70
CA VAL A 92 4.66 5.07 -0.93
C VAL A 92 5.58 4.66 -2.08
N TYR A 93 6.47 3.71 -1.81
CA TYR A 93 7.42 3.15 -2.76
C TYR A 93 7.00 1.73 -3.10
N LEU A 94 6.72 1.47 -4.37
CA LEU A 94 6.32 0.17 -4.86
C LEU A 94 7.50 -0.49 -5.56
N ASN A 95 8.06 -1.53 -4.94
CA ASN A 95 9.23 -2.22 -5.47
C ASN A 95 8.88 -3.62 -5.93
N ASP A 96 9.42 -3.99 -7.09
CA ASP A 96 9.43 -5.34 -7.63
C ASP A 96 10.59 -5.45 -8.64
N LEU A 97 10.76 -6.62 -9.24
CA LEU A 97 11.73 -6.83 -10.30
C LEU A 97 11.40 -5.99 -11.55
N PRO A 98 12.40 -5.62 -12.37
CA PRO A 98 12.19 -4.74 -13.53
C PRO A 98 11.14 -5.24 -14.54
N SER A 99 10.95 -6.56 -14.59
CA SER A 99 9.99 -7.20 -15.49
C SER A 99 8.53 -7.10 -15.01
N ASN A 100 8.26 -6.68 -13.78
CA ASN A 100 6.91 -6.54 -13.24
C ASN A 100 6.05 -5.53 -14.03
N ASP A 101 4.72 -5.72 -14.04
CA ASP A 101 3.80 -4.84 -14.76
C ASP A 101 3.39 -3.62 -13.92
N PHE A 102 4.35 -2.71 -13.73
CA PHE A 102 4.14 -1.42 -13.08
C PHE A 102 3.13 -0.53 -13.82
N ASN A 103 2.94 -0.73 -15.14
CA ASN A 103 1.97 0.04 -15.90
C ASN A 103 0.54 -0.19 -15.39
N THR A 104 0.19 -1.44 -15.06
CA THR A 104 -1.12 -1.76 -14.48
C THR A 104 -1.29 -1.17 -13.08
N ILE A 105 -0.24 -1.17 -12.27
CA ILE A 105 -0.25 -0.51 -10.96
C ILE A 105 -0.46 1.00 -11.09
N PHE A 106 0.38 1.70 -11.86
CA PHE A 106 0.34 3.16 -11.93
C PHE A 106 -0.94 3.69 -12.57
N LYS A 107 -1.53 2.95 -13.52
CA LYS A 107 -2.88 3.26 -14.03
C LYS A 107 -3.96 3.18 -12.96
N SER A 108 -3.76 2.37 -11.92
CA SER A 108 -4.73 2.15 -10.83
C SER A 108 -4.56 3.13 -9.66
N VAL A 109 -3.41 3.80 -9.53
CA VAL A 109 -3.09 4.73 -8.44
C VAL A 109 -4.12 5.87 -8.29
N PRO A 110 -4.57 6.58 -9.35
CA PRO A 110 -5.52 7.67 -9.18
C PRO A 110 -6.84 7.21 -8.55
N ARG A 111 -7.37 6.08 -9.03
CA ARG A 111 -8.60 5.47 -8.50
C ARG A 111 -8.40 5.01 -7.05
N PHE A 112 -7.23 4.46 -6.73
CA PHE A 112 -6.90 4.11 -5.36
C PHE A 112 -6.91 5.34 -4.43
N GLN A 113 -6.25 6.44 -4.83
CA GLN A 113 -6.18 7.66 -4.03
C GLN A 113 -7.58 8.27 -3.83
N GLU A 114 -8.44 8.24 -4.84
CA GLU A 114 -9.84 8.66 -4.72
C GLU A 114 -10.61 7.79 -3.70
N ASN A 115 -10.52 6.47 -3.83
CA ASN A 115 -11.14 5.54 -2.88
C ASN A 115 -10.64 5.74 -1.44
N LEU A 116 -9.33 5.95 -1.28
CA LEU A 116 -8.74 6.22 0.02
C LEU A 116 -9.30 7.52 0.63
N LYS A 117 -9.42 8.59 -0.16
CA LYS A 117 -10.06 9.85 0.26
C LYS A 117 -11.52 9.64 0.68
N MET A 118 -12.31 8.89 -0.08
CA MET A 118 -13.70 8.62 0.29
C MET A 118 -13.85 7.82 1.58
N GLN A 119 -12.89 6.93 1.87
CA GLN A 119 -12.87 6.13 3.10
C GLN A 119 -12.38 6.90 4.32
N MET A 120 -11.70 8.04 4.12
CA MET A 120 -11.16 8.85 5.19
C MET A 120 -12.14 9.98 5.53
N GLU A 121 -12.66 9.97 6.76
CA GLU A 121 -13.68 10.93 7.25
C GLU A 121 -13.20 12.40 7.31
N SER A 122 -11.92 12.67 7.07
CA SER A 122 -11.32 14.00 7.14
C SER A 122 -10.16 14.10 6.15
N GLU A 123 -9.79 15.33 5.77
CA GLU A 123 -8.57 15.56 5.01
C GLU A 123 -7.36 14.88 5.67
N PHE A 124 -6.58 14.16 4.86
CA PHE A 124 -5.32 13.55 5.26
C PHE A 124 -4.19 14.12 4.39
N GLY A 125 -2.95 14.01 4.88
CA GLY A 125 -1.81 14.60 4.21
C GLY A 125 -1.60 14.04 2.80
N PRO A 126 -0.86 14.76 1.94
CA PRO A 126 -0.48 14.30 0.61
C PRO A 126 0.01 12.85 0.63
N CYS A 127 -0.43 12.05 -0.35
CA CYS A 127 0.00 10.66 -0.51
C CYS A 127 0.54 10.47 -1.92
N VAL A 128 1.86 10.32 -2.03
CA VAL A 128 2.60 10.24 -3.29
C VAL A 128 3.05 8.80 -3.50
N PHE A 129 2.85 8.28 -4.70
CA PHE A 129 3.32 6.97 -5.13
C PHE A 129 4.53 7.11 -6.03
N ALA A 130 5.55 6.30 -5.78
CA ALA A 130 6.79 6.21 -6.53
C ALA A 130 7.14 4.75 -6.83
#